data_AF-A0A8X8GBY4-F1
#
_entry.id   AF-A0A8X8GBY4-F1
#
_cell.length_a   1.000
_cell.length_b   1.000
_cell.length_c   1.000
_cell.angle_alpha   90.00
_cell.angle_beta   90.00
_cell.angle_gamma   90.00
#
_symmetry.space_group_name_H-M   'P 1'
#
loop_
_entity.id
_entity.type
_entity.pdbx_description
1 polymer ?
#
loop_
_entity_poly.entity_id
_entity_poly.type
_entity_poly.pdbx_seq_one_letter_code
_entity_poly.pdbx_strand_id
1 'polypeptide(L)'
;MQPANTSFNLNHSGTRNAQGLTLVELMVAMVISIIVGIAIFEVFAQTEFGYLHNRGTGDIVNADRHALHVVSTYLSNAGYGMAGLPGCQTTYTYQNGANTPVSAITVSPGGAPTTSAPQPVSLTINLSASQFAGVPMGQMVQSPSPSATNFHLNSSVAGTTCQTSIQSGDTLIAAFSGGACGMVVATNTPSSYQGACVINFAPGRNPNNPPGGFNSLIPNLTKADMAAAQVYDVGNGQLSSLTFSVVPGTAAGPGQLQLSSGGGTPALFAQGIDDLQVLFGYNTTGGQSVTSYGYFPTQQQLSSNPSLISDIRTVMVVMVAQSGLKTAGTVTPGQLLLIPAIPASESVTGADLPAVYYQPPAGVNSEQFNVMRTTVPVMNLIWH
;
A
#
# COMPACT_ATOMS: atom_id res chain seq x y z
N MET A 1 36.59 -66.31 -86.99
CA MET A 1 37.02 -66.33 -85.58
C MET A 1 35.76 -66.46 -84.71
N GLN A 2 35.62 -67.58 -84.02
CA GLN A 2 34.71 -67.81 -82.90
C GLN A 2 35.62 -67.90 -81.64
N PRO A 3 35.14 -67.81 -80.39
CA PRO A 3 34.15 -66.93 -79.75
C PRO A 3 34.75 -66.19 -78.52
N ALA A 4 33.96 -65.34 -77.83
CA ALA A 4 34.03 -65.24 -76.37
C ALA A 4 32.64 -64.93 -75.80
N ASN A 5 32.01 -65.98 -75.28
CA ASN A 5 30.87 -65.91 -74.37
C ASN A 5 31.33 -65.32 -73.04
N THR A 6 30.67 -64.25 -72.58
CA THR A 6 30.54 -63.98 -71.14
C THR A 6 29.07 -63.72 -70.84
N SER A 7 28.43 -64.77 -70.37
CA SER A 7 27.11 -64.78 -69.76
C SER A 7 27.06 -63.80 -68.58
N PHE A 8 26.27 -62.73 -68.70
CA PHE A 8 25.94 -61.87 -67.57
C PHE A 8 24.82 -62.56 -66.78
N ASN A 9 25.21 -63.22 -65.70
CA ASN A 9 24.34 -63.96 -64.82
C ASN A 9 23.55 -62.94 -63.98
N LEU A 10 22.26 -62.74 -64.29
CA LEU A 10 21.33 -61.98 -63.46
C LEU A 10 21.11 -62.75 -62.16
N ASN A 11 21.97 -62.53 -61.18
CA ASN A 11 21.73 -62.95 -59.81
C ASN A 11 20.61 -62.06 -59.28
N HIS A 12 19.35 -62.46 -59.50
CA HIS A 12 18.21 -61.96 -58.75
C HIS A 12 18.40 -62.42 -57.30
N SER A 13 19.19 -61.64 -56.56
CA SER A 13 19.25 -61.70 -55.11
C SER A 13 17.83 -61.41 -54.60
N GLY A 14 17.16 -62.48 -54.19
CA GLY A 14 15.95 -62.47 -53.38
C GLY A 14 14.90 -61.43 -53.74
N THR A 15 13.95 -61.80 -54.60
CA THR A 15 12.58 -61.32 -54.42
C THR A 15 12.13 -61.80 -53.04
N ARG A 16 12.41 -61.02 -51.99
CA ARG A 16 11.75 -61.17 -50.71
C ARG A 16 10.27 -61.07 -51.03
N ASN A 17 9.55 -62.17 -50.83
CA ASN A 17 8.10 -62.20 -50.92
C ASN A 17 7.57 -60.97 -50.17
N ALA A 18 6.97 -60.04 -50.90
CA ALA A 18 6.15 -59.00 -50.30
C ALA A 18 4.94 -59.75 -49.74
N GLN A 19 5.05 -60.23 -48.50
CA GLN A 19 3.93 -60.77 -47.76
C GLN A 19 2.98 -59.60 -47.53
N GLY A 20 1.90 -59.55 -48.32
CA GLY A 20 0.84 -58.57 -48.14
C GLY A 20 0.23 -58.76 -46.74
N LEU A 21 0.08 -57.66 -46.01
CA LEU A 21 -0.60 -57.65 -44.73
C LEU A 21 -2.02 -58.19 -44.90
N THR A 22 -2.41 -59.11 -44.02
CA THR A 22 -3.79 -59.60 -44.00
C THR A 22 -4.73 -58.48 -43.53
N LEU A 23 -5.99 -58.50 -43.96
CA LEU A 23 -6.98 -57.48 -43.58
C LEU A 23 -7.13 -57.37 -42.05
N VAL A 24 -6.97 -58.50 -41.34
CA VAL A 24 -6.97 -58.56 -39.87
C VAL A 24 -5.74 -57.88 -39.26
N GLU A 25 -4.54 -58.09 -39.80
CA GLU A 25 -3.33 -57.39 -39.32
C GLU A 25 -3.43 -55.88 -39.51
N LEU A 26 -4.05 -55.41 -40.60
CA LEU A 26 -4.31 -53.98 -40.80
C LEU A 26 -5.30 -53.41 -39.77
N MET A 27 -6.35 -54.16 -39.44
CA MET A 27 -7.30 -53.76 -38.39
C MET A 27 -6.62 -53.71 -37.02
N VAL A 28 -5.80 -54.70 -36.69
CA VAL A 28 -5.06 -54.74 -35.42
C VAL A 28 -4.03 -53.62 -35.34
N ALA A 29 -3.26 -53.39 -36.42
CA ALA A 29 -2.28 -52.30 -36.47
C ALA A 29 -2.95 -50.93 -36.30
N MET A 30 -4.12 -50.71 -36.90
CA MET A 30 -4.89 -49.48 -36.74
C MET A 30 -5.35 -49.29 -35.28
N VAL A 31 -5.88 -50.34 -34.65
CA VAL A 31 -6.34 -50.28 -33.25
C VAL A 31 -5.17 -50.00 -32.31
N ILE A 32 -4.04 -50.68 -32.47
CA ILE A 32 -2.83 -50.42 -31.66
C ILE A 32 -2.35 -48.98 -31.87
N SER A 33 -2.32 -48.49 -33.11
CA SER A 33 -1.92 -47.10 -33.39
C SER A 33 -2.84 -46.08 -32.73
N ILE A 34 -4.15 -46.34 -32.71
CA ILE A 34 -5.13 -45.47 -32.03
C ILE A 34 -4.90 -45.48 -30.52
N ILE A 35 -4.72 -46.67 -29.91
CA ILE A 35 -4.49 -46.79 -28.46
C ILE A 35 -3.20 -46.05 -28.06
N VAL A 36 -2.11 -46.26 -28.81
CA VAL A 36 -0.84 -45.57 -28.56
C VAL A 36 -0.98 -44.06 -28.79
N GLY A 37 -1.72 -43.64 -29.82
CA GLY A 37 -2.01 -42.23 -30.08
C GLY A 37 -2.76 -41.55 -28.94
N ILE A 38 -3.79 -42.22 -28.37
CA ILE A 38 -4.54 -41.72 -27.21
C ILE A 38 -3.63 -41.62 -25.99
N ALA A 39 -2.84 -42.65 -25.70
CA ALA A 39 -1.93 -42.67 -24.55
C ALA A 39 -0.89 -41.53 -24.61
N ILE A 40 -0.32 -41.27 -25.79
CA ILE A 40 0.62 -40.15 -25.99
C ILE A 40 -0.09 -38.80 -25.81
N PHE A 41 -1.29 -38.65 -26.39
CA PHE A 41 -2.08 -37.43 -26.26
C PHE A 41 -2.42 -37.11 -24.79
N GLU A 42 -2.80 -38.11 -24.00
CA GLU A 42 -3.07 -37.95 -22.56
C GLU A 42 -1.84 -37.44 -21.80
N VAL A 43 -0.65 -37.98 -22.09
CA VAL A 43 0.60 -37.51 -21.45
C VAL A 43 0.88 -36.05 -21.83
N PHE A 44 0.68 -35.66 -23.08
CA PHE A 44 0.83 -34.27 -23.50
C PHE A 44 -0.17 -33.34 -22.82
N ALA A 45 -1.46 -33.72 -22.78
CA ALA A 45 -2.49 -32.92 -22.13
C ALA A 45 -2.23 -32.73 -20.63
N GLN A 46 -1.79 -33.79 -19.93
CA GLN A 46 -1.45 -33.73 -18.50
C GLN A 46 -0.20 -32.88 -18.24
N THR A 47 0.83 -33.00 -19.09
CA THR A 47 2.07 -32.21 -18.94
C THR A 47 1.84 -30.73 -19.24
N GLU A 48 1.02 -30.39 -20.23
CA GLU A 48 0.63 -29.01 -20.53
C GLU A 48 -0.19 -28.41 -19.38
N PHE A 49 -1.20 -29.13 -18.88
CA PHE A 49 -1.99 -28.69 -17.73
C PHE A 49 -1.11 -28.45 -16.51
N GLY A 50 -0.24 -29.41 -16.17
CA GLY A 50 0.70 -29.28 -15.05
C GLY A 50 1.65 -28.10 -15.22
N TYR A 51 2.16 -27.86 -16.43
CA TYR A 51 3.03 -26.73 -16.73
C TYR A 51 2.32 -25.38 -16.55
N LEU A 52 1.12 -25.20 -17.13
CA LEU A 52 0.34 -23.96 -17.00
C LEU A 52 -0.10 -23.71 -15.57
N HIS A 53 -0.51 -24.76 -14.86
CA HIS A 53 -0.90 -24.69 -13.45
C HIS A 53 0.28 -24.22 -12.59
N ASN A 54 1.43 -24.88 -12.71
CA ASN A 54 2.63 -24.55 -11.93
C ASN A 54 3.17 -23.17 -12.26
N ARG A 55 3.15 -22.78 -13.54
CA ARG A 55 3.56 -21.44 -13.97
C ARG A 55 2.63 -20.38 -13.42
N GLY A 56 1.31 -20.56 -13.57
CA GLY A 56 0.31 -19.63 -13.06
C GLY A 56 0.42 -19.41 -11.56
N THR A 57 0.62 -20.50 -10.78
CA THR A 57 0.85 -20.43 -9.34
C THR A 57 2.17 -19.72 -9.01
N GLY A 58 3.24 -20.04 -9.73
CA GLY A 58 4.55 -19.40 -9.53
C GLY A 58 4.53 -17.89 -9.77
N ASP A 59 3.90 -17.46 -10.87
CA ASP A 59 3.79 -16.05 -11.24
C ASP A 59 2.97 -15.27 -10.19
N ILE A 60 1.81 -15.81 -9.76
CA ILE A 60 0.98 -15.23 -8.69
C ILE A 60 1.79 -15.06 -7.40
N VAL A 61 2.41 -16.14 -6.92
CA VAL A 61 3.11 -16.13 -5.63
C VAL A 61 4.28 -15.16 -5.64
N ASN A 62 5.02 -15.06 -6.75
CA ASN A 62 6.16 -14.15 -6.87
C ASN A 62 5.71 -12.69 -6.93
N ALA A 63 4.70 -12.35 -7.72
CA ALA A 63 4.17 -11.00 -7.83
C ALA A 63 3.61 -10.50 -6.49
N ASP A 64 2.83 -11.35 -5.81
CA ASP A 64 2.22 -11.05 -4.52
C ASP A 64 3.27 -10.89 -3.41
N ARG A 65 4.25 -11.81 -3.32
CA ARG A 65 5.36 -11.70 -2.34
C ARG A 65 6.17 -10.43 -2.54
N HIS A 66 6.44 -10.05 -3.79
CA HIS A 66 7.14 -8.79 -4.07
C HIS A 66 6.30 -7.58 -3.65
N ALA A 67 5.02 -7.55 -4.02
CA ALA A 67 4.12 -6.47 -3.68
C ALA A 67 3.98 -6.29 -2.16
N LEU A 68 3.72 -7.38 -1.44
CA LEU A 68 3.60 -7.37 0.01
C LEU A 68 4.90 -7.00 0.70
N HIS A 69 6.05 -7.46 0.19
CA HIS A 69 7.34 -7.07 0.75
C HIS A 69 7.54 -5.56 0.68
N VAL A 70 7.31 -4.95 -0.48
CA VAL A 70 7.48 -3.51 -0.67
C VAL A 70 6.48 -2.71 0.17
N VAL A 71 5.20 -3.09 0.16
CA VAL A 71 4.18 -2.44 1.01
C VAL A 71 4.56 -2.55 2.49
N SER A 72 5.04 -3.72 2.93
CA SER A 72 5.47 -3.92 4.32
C SER A 72 6.67 -3.06 4.68
N THR A 73 7.65 -2.92 3.79
CA THR A 73 8.83 -2.06 4.00
C THR A 73 8.45 -0.59 4.11
N TYR A 74 7.49 -0.11 3.30
CA TYR A 74 7.01 1.26 3.44
C TYR A 74 6.17 1.44 4.72
N LEU A 75 5.33 0.45 5.08
CA LEU A 75 4.55 0.47 6.31
C LEU A 75 5.44 0.48 7.57
N SER A 76 6.52 -0.29 7.59
CA SER A 76 7.46 -0.29 8.73
C SER A 76 8.16 1.06 8.91
N ASN A 77 8.30 1.83 7.82
CA ASN A 77 8.85 3.17 7.84
C ASN A 77 7.77 4.27 7.87
N ALA A 78 6.49 3.92 8.05
CA ALA A 78 5.41 4.90 8.06
C ALA A 78 5.66 5.95 9.15
N GLY A 79 5.55 7.21 8.78
CA GLY A 79 5.84 8.34 9.65
C GLY A 79 7.32 8.67 9.81
N TYR A 80 8.22 8.03 9.06
CA TYR A 80 9.66 8.33 9.14
C TYR A 80 9.93 9.81 8.92
N GLY A 81 10.80 10.36 9.76
CA GLY A 81 11.14 11.79 9.75
C GLY A 81 10.08 12.73 10.32
N MET A 82 8.90 12.20 10.66
CA MET A 82 7.96 12.80 11.61
C MET A 82 8.04 12.11 12.99
N ALA A 83 8.88 11.07 13.07
CA ALA A 83 9.28 10.28 14.21
C ALA A 83 9.76 11.07 15.42
N GLY A 84 9.13 10.86 16.59
CA GLY A 84 9.80 11.14 17.85
C GLY A 84 9.86 12.61 18.27
N LEU A 85 8.96 13.46 17.76
CA LEU A 85 8.86 14.85 18.20
C LEU A 85 8.54 14.87 19.70
N PRO A 86 9.49 15.23 20.59
CA PRO A 86 9.27 15.17 22.02
C PRO A 86 8.14 16.12 22.41
N GLY A 87 7.11 15.57 23.07
CA GLY A 87 5.91 16.33 23.44
C GLY A 87 4.77 16.29 22.42
N CYS A 88 4.87 15.52 21.33
CA CYS A 88 3.77 15.30 20.38
C CYS A 88 3.06 13.95 20.56
N GLN A 89 1.96 13.96 21.30
CA GLN A 89 0.98 12.86 21.33
C GLN A 89 -0.03 12.99 20.20
N THR A 90 -0.40 14.21 19.82
CA THR A 90 -1.40 14.47 18.76
C THR A 90 -1.03 15.65 17.84
N THR A 91 -0.63 15.38 16.59
CA THR A 91 -0.47 16.37 15.52
C THR A 91 -1.77 16.66 14.76
N TYR A 92 -2.16 17.94 14.72
CA TYR A 92 -3.30 18.46 13.97
C TYR A 92 -2.85 19.32 12.78
N THR A 93 -3.60 19.26 11.70
CA THR A 93 -3.47 20.18 10.57
C THR A 93 -4.83 20.77 10.21
N TYR A 94 -4.83 21.81 9.38
CA TYR A 94 -6.05 22.40 8.85
C TYR A 94 -6.22 21.94 7.40
N GLN A 95 -7.32 21.27 7.10
CA GLN A 95 -7.61 20.79 5.76
C GLN A 95 -9.10 20.92 5.48
N ASN A 96 -9.46 21.45 4.30
CA ASN A 96 -10.85 21.58 3.85
C ASN A 96 -11.79 22.27 4.85
N GLY A 97 -11.30 23.29 5.56
CA GLY A 97 -12.12 24.06 6.49
C GLY A 97 -12.18 23.50 7.92
N ALA A 98 -11.54 22.36 8.20
CA ALA A 98 -11.60 21.68 9.48
C ALA A 98 -10.22 21.29 10.01
N ASN A 99 -10.13 21.11 11.33
CA ASN A 99 -8.94 20.51 11.96
C ASN A 99 -9.00 19.00 11.78
N THR A 100 -7.91 18.43 11.29
CA THR A 100 -7.78 17.00 11.02
C THR A 100 -6.53 16.46 11.70
N PRO A 101 -6.61 15.35 12.45
CA PRO A 101 -5.42 14.67 12.96
C PRO A 101 -4.58 14.09 11.79
N VAL A 102 -3.26 14.23 11.87
CA VAL A 102 -2.32 13.88 10.79
C VAL A 102 -1.81 12.45 10.93
N SER A 103 -2.37 11.49 10.21
CA SER A 103 -1.92 10.09 10.32
C SER A 103 -0.70 9.76 9.45
N ALA A 104 0.15 8.86 9.94
CA ALA A 104 1.24 8.26 9.16
C ALA A 104 0.71 7.31 8.10
N ILE A 105 -0.50 6.78 8.32
CA ILE A 105 -1.15 5.81 7.46
C ILE A 105 -2.61 6.22 7.35
N THR A 106 -3.11 6.38 6.13
CA THR A 106 -4.54 6.62 5.89
C THR A 106 -5.06 5.60 4.90
N VAL A 107 -6.35 5.27 5.03
CA VAL A 107 -7.04 4.36 4.12
C VAL A 107 -8.30 5.01 3.61
N SER A 108 -8.56 4.85 2.31
CA SER A 108 -9.77 5.34 1.65
C SER A 108 -10.43 4.22 0.84
N PRO A 109 -11.73 3.95 1.02
CA PRO A 109 -12.59 4.52 2.06
C PRO A 109 -12.19 4.05 3.47
N GLY A 110 -12.41 4.90 4.47
CA GLY A 110 -12.33 4.53 5.88
C GLY A 110 -13.67 4.02 6.42
N GLY A 111 -13.66 3.46 7.63
CA GLY A 111 -14.82 2.87 8.29
C GLY A 111 -15.01 1.38 7.99
N ALA A 112 -15.91 0.74 8.74
CA ALA A 112 -16.28 -0.64 8.48
C ALA A 112 -17.01 -0.75 7.14
N PRO A 113 -16.73 -1.79 6.33
CA PRO A 113 -17.40 -1.99 5.06
C PRO A 113 -18.89 -2.27 5.27
N THR A 114 -19.73 -1.71 4.40
CA THR A 114 -21.19 -1.85 4.46
C THR A 114 -21.70 -3.11 3.75
N THR A 115 -20.81 -3.80 3.02
CA THR A 115 -21.09 -5.03 2.26
C THR A 115 -20.05 -6.09 2.57
N SER A 116 -20.40 -7.36 2.44
CA SER A 116 -19.47 -8.48 2.65
C SER A 116 -18.38 -8.60 1.57
N ALA A 117 -18.56 -7.96 0.41
CA ALA A 117 -17.57 -7.88 -0.67
C ALA A 117 -17.33 -6.42 -1.10
N PRO A 118 -16.62 -5.63 -0.26
CA PRO A 118 -16.32 -4.23 -0.56
C PRO A 118 -15.35 -4.10 -1.73
N GLN A 119 -15.29 -2.91 -2.32
CA GLN A 119 -14.25 -2.59 -3.32
C GLN A 119 -12.86 -2.49 -2.66
N PRO A 120 -11.77 -2.64 -3.44
CA PRO A 120 -10.42 -2.48 -2.92
C PRO A 120 -10.20 -1.10 -2.30
N VAL A 121 -9.44 -1.06 -1.20
CA VAL A 121 -9.08 0.20 -0.54
C VAL A 121 -7.79 0.78 -1.13
N SER A 122 -7.63 2.09 -0.99
CA SER A 122 -6.36 2.78 -1.22
C SER A 122 -5.64 2.98 0.12
N LEU A 123 -4.39 2.54 0.21
CA LEU A 123 -3.54 2.67 1.38
C LEU A 123 -2.51 3.77 1.13
N THR A 124 -2.54 4.84 1.91
CA THR A 124 -1.56 5.93 1.82
C THR A 124 -0.65 5.92 3.03
N ILE A 125 0.65 6.06 2.78
CA ILE A 125 1.72 6.11 3.77
C ILE A 125 2.38 7.47 3.68
N ASN A 126 2.43 8.19 4.79
CA ASN A 126 2.98 9.53 4.89
C ASN A 126 4.34 9.50 5.58
N LEU A 127 5.28 10.27 5.02
CA LEU A 127 6.66 10.41 5.45
C LEU A 127 7.04 11.90 5.44
N SER A 128 8.08 12.27 6.17
CA SER A 128 8.69 13.60 6.01
C SER A 128 9.40 13.71 4.66
N ALA A 129 9.32 14.87 4.03
CA ALA A 129 10.09 15.22 2.83
C ALA A 129 11.42 15.94 3.18
N SER A 130 11.67 16.21 4.46
CA SER A 130 12.87 16.92 4.92
C SER A 130 14.11 16.03 4.96
N GLN A 131 15.26 16.60 4.61
CA GLN A 131 16.58 16.01 4.85
C GLN A 131 17.05 16.14 6.32
N PHE A 132 16.39 16.99 7.11
CA PHE A 132 16.67 17.25 8.53
C PHE A 132 15.58 16.69 9.45
N ALA A 133 14.86 15.67 8.95
CA ALA A 133 13.67 15.17 9.59
C ALA A 133 13.92 14.70 11.04
N GLY A 134 13.04 15.11 11.96
CA GLY A 134 13.15 14.80 13.40
C GLY A 134 14.12 15.70 14.20
N VAL A 135 14.81 16.66 13.58
CA VAL A 135 15.68 17.63 14.27
C VAL A 135 14.94 18.95 14.46
N PRO A 136 14.91 19.54 15.68
CA PRO A 136 14.27 20.83 15.88
C PRO A 136 15.08 21.93 15.17
N MET A 137 14.40 22.71 14.33
CA MET A 137 14.96 23.88 13.64
C MET A 137 15.16 25.08 14.56
N GLY A 138 14.45 25.10 15.68
CA GLY A 138 14.54 26.14 16.68
C GLY A 138 13.38 26.10 17.67
N GLN A 139 13.53 26.87 18.73
CA GLN A 139 12.49 27.12 19.71
C GLN A 139 11.81 28.45 19.37
N MET A 140 10.49 28.48 19.45
CA MET A 140 9.75 29.73 19.37
C MET A 140 10.09 30.63 20.58
N VAL A 141 10.48 31.89 20.37
CA VAL A 141 10.94 32.79 21.46
C VAL A 141 10.05 34.00 21.68
N GLN A 142 9.35 34.45 20.64
CA GLN A 142 8.48 35.62 20.69
C GLN A 142 7.33 35.43 19.70
N SER A 143 6.24 34.79 20.12
CA SER A 143 5.01 34.79 19.32
C SER A 143 4.14 36.00 19.71
N PRO A 144 3.64 36.80 18.75
CA PRO A 144 2.78 37.96 19.08
C PRO A 144 1.50 37.52 19.81
N SER A 145 0.87 36.44 19.35
CA SER A 145 -0.25 35.75 20.00
C SER A 145 -0.47 34.34 19.41
N PRO A 146 -1.13 33.43 20.15
CA PRO A 146 -1.57 32.12 19.64
C PRO A 146 -2.47 32.17 18.40
N SER A 147 -3.17 33.30 18.20
CA SER A 147 -4.03 33.54 17.05
C SER A 147 -3.33 34.20 15.86
N ALA A 148 -2.05 34.55 16.01
CA ALA A 148 -1.26 35.12 14.94
C ALA A 148 -0.95 34.07 13.86
N THR A 149 -0.76 34.54 12.63
CA THR A 149 -0.35 33.72 11.47
C THR A 149 1.15 33.83 11.20
N ASN A 150 1.90 34.16 12.25
CA ASN A 150 3.36 34.13 12.28
C ASN A 150 3.87 33.76 13.67
N PHE A 151 5.11 33.29 13.73
CA PHE A 151 5.84 33.03 14.98
C PHE A 151 7.32 33.34 14.78
N HIS A 152 8.04 33.60 15.87
CA HIS A 152 9.46 33.89 15.82
C HIS A 152 10.28 32.76 16.43
N LEU A 153 11.28 32.25 15.70
CA LEU A 153 12.25 31.28 16.18
C LEU A 153 13.51 31.98 16.73
N ASN A 154 14.15 31.37 17.73
CA ASN A 154 15.49 31.78 18.14
C ASN A 154 16.44 31.70 16.94
N SER A 155 17.15 32.79 16.65
CA SER A 155 18.29 32.72 15.74
C SER A 155 19.53 32.45 16.57
N SER A 156 20.27 31.38 16.26
CA SER A 156 21.43 30.91 17.03
C SER A 156 22.64 31.85 16.99
N VAL A 157 22.57 32.99 16.30
CA VAL A 157 23.71 33.91 16.14
C VAL A 157 23.22 35.35 16.20
N ALA A 158 23.90 36.17 17.00
CA ALA A 158 23.72 37.62 17.03
C ALA A 158 24.07 38.20 15.64
N GLY A 159 23.06 38.45 14.81
CA GLY A 159 23.20 38.96 13.46
C GLY A 159 21.85 39.32 12.84
N THR A 160 21.84 40.24 11.89
CA THR A 160 20.62 40.83 11.29
C THR A 160 19.92 39.93 10.27
N THR A 161 20.39 38.69 10.06
CA THR A 161 19.87 37.77 9.04
C THR A 161 19.43 36.45 9.66
N CYS A 162 18.23 36.01 9.28
CA CYS A 162 17.59 34.81 9.82
C CYS A 162 18.32 33.60 9.27
N GLN A 163 19.03 32.88 10.15
CA GLN A 163 19.71 31.64 9.80
C GLN A 163 18.82 30.45 10.14
N THR A 164 18.03 30.02 9.16
CA THR A 164 17.20 28.81 9.21
C THR A 164 17.23 28.14 7.84
N SER A 165 17.04 26.82 7.79
CA SER A 165 16.85 26.11 6.50
C SER A 165 15.42 26.18 6.00
N ILE A 166 14.49 26.72 6.79
CA ILE A 166 13.08 26.87 6.41
C ILE A 166 12.95 27.80 5.21
N GLN A 167 12.18 27.37 4.21
CA GLN A 167 11.87 28.06 2.98
C GLN A 167 10.35 28.25 2.83
N SER A 168 9.96 29.07 1.85
CA SER A 168 8.55 29.16 1.46
C SER A 168 8.09 27.83 0.88
N GLY A 169 6.96 27.30 1.34
CA GLY A 169 6.41 26.01 0.95
C GLY A 169 6.73 24.87 1.92
N ASP A 170 7.65 25.08 2.87
CA ASP A 170 7.99 24.07 3.85
C ASP A 170 6.85 23.84 4.84
N THR A 171 6.58 22.57 5.08
CA THR A 171 5.63 22.13 6.09
C THR A 171 6.36 22.03 7.41
N LEU A 172 5.79 22.64 8.43
CA LEU A 172 6.39 22.79 9.75
C LEU A 172 5.47 22.17 10.78
N ILE A 173 6.05 21.48 11.76
CA ILE A 173 5.34 20.99 12.94
C ILE A 173 5.82 21.75 14.16
N ALA A 174 4.91 22.42 14.85
CA ALA A 174 5.16 23.03 16.16
C ALA A 174 4.74 22.06 17.26
N ALA A 175 5.69 21.68 18.12
CA ALA A 175 5.48 20.80 19.26
C ALA A 175 5.28 21.59 20.54
N PHE A 176 4.09 21.51 21.15
CA PHE A 176 3.73 22.23 22.37
C PHE A 176 3.81 21.29 23.60
N SER A 177 4.06 21.85 24.77
CA SER A 177 4.23 21.11 26.04
C SER A 177 3.01 20.31 26.52
N GLY A 178 1.84 20.52 25.90
CA GLY A 178 0.57 19.86 26.26
C GLY A 178 0.27 18.57 25.50
N GLY A 179 1.20 18.01 24.74
CA GLY A 179 0.97 16.78 23.96
C GLY A 179 0.39 17.05 22.56
N ALA A 180 -0.19 18.22 22.31
CA ALA A 180 -0.73 18.58 21.00
C ALA A 180 0.31 19.30 20.14
N CYS A 181 0.31 19.03 18.83
CA CYS A 181 1.22 19.59 17.85
C CYS A 181 0.45 20.14 16.65
N GLY A 182 0.94 21.25 16.10
CA GLY A 182 0.28 21.95 15.00
C GLY A 182 1.13 21.89 13.74
N MET A 183 0.55 21.42 12.64
CA MET A 183 1.17 21.40 11.34
C MET A 183 0.68 22.59 10.51
N VAL A 184 1.62 23.40 10.02
CA VAL A 184 1.38 24.58 9.18
C VAL A 184 2.37 24.61 8.02
N VAL A 185 2.11 25.40 6.99
CA VAL A 185 2.99 25.59 5.84
C VAL A 185 3.52 27.02 5.83
N ALA A 186 4.84 27.19 5.77
CA ALA A 186 5.48 28.48 5.61
C ALA A 186 5.09 29.11 4.25
N THR A 187 4.55 30.33 4.27
CA THR A 187 4.03 30.98 3.06
C THR A 187 5.02 31.95 2.41
N ASN A 188 6.12 32.23 3.09
CA ASN A 188 7.17 33.16 2.67
C ASN A 188 8.52 32.66 3.19
N THR A 189 9.60 33.06 2.53
CA THR A 189 10.95 32.90 3.07
C THR A 189 11.06 33.63 4.42
N PRO A 190 11.63 32.98 5.45
CA PRO A 190 11.82 33.58 6.76
C PRO A 190 12.55 34.93 6.71
N SER A 191 12.11 35.88 7.53
CA SER A 191 12.70 37.22 7.63
C SER A 191 13.22 37.50 9.03
N SER A 192 14.19 38.40 9.17
CA SER A 192 14.68 38.82 10.50
C SER A 192 13.85 39.94 11.09
N TYR A 193 13.48 39.80 12.36
CA TYR A 193 12.92 40.88 13.16
C TYR A 193 13.45 40.80 14.59
N GLN A 194 14.07 41.89 15.07
CA GLN A 194 14.59 42.00 16.45
C GLN A 194 15.47 40.82 16.90
N GLY A 195 16.33 40.29 16.00
CA GLY A 195 17.23 39.17 16.31
C GLY A 195 16.57 37.78 16.30
N ALA A 196 15.31 37.68 15.88
CA ALA A 196 14.59 36.42 15.72
C ALA A 196 14.20 36.17 14.25
N CYS A 197 13.98 34.90 13.93
CA CYS A 197 13.51 34.43 12.63
C CYS A 197 11.99 34.44 12.57
N VAL A 198 11.39 35.35 11.81
CA VAL A 198 9.94 35.44 11.62
C VAL A 198 9.51 34.47 10.52
N ILE A 199 8.67 33.50 10.89
CA ILE A 199 8.03 32.55 9.99
C ILE A 199 6.58 32.97 9.81
N ASN A 200 6.14 33.12 8.56
CA ASN A 200 4.76 33.44 8.23
C ASN A 200 4.05 32.21 7.67
N PHE A 201 2.81 31.96 8.11
CA PHE A 201 1.96 30.86 7.67
C PHE A 201 0.53 31.37 7.40
N ALA A 202 0.40 32.35 6.50
CA ALA A 202 -0.87 33.03 6.29
C ALA A 202 -1.93 32.13 5.60
N PRO A 203 -3.17 32.03 6.12
CA PRO A 203 -4.27 31.24 5.54
C PRO A 203 -4.67 31.72 4.14
N GLY A 204 -4.56 33.02 3.87
CA GLY A 204 -4.85 33.60 2.56
C GLY A 204 -3.83 33.23 1.46
N ARG A 205 -2.69 32.64 1.83
CA ARG A 205 -1.65 32.19 0.88
C ARG A 205 -1.58 30.67 0.77
N ASN A 206 -1.94 29.95 1.82
CA ASN A 206 -2.10 28.50 1.78
C ASN A 206 -3.39 28.12 2.51
N PRO A 207 -4.39 27.53 1.84
CA PRO A 207 -5.67 27.18 2.45
C PRO A 207 -5.57 26.07 3.51
N ASN A 208 -4.45 25.35 3.57
CA ASN A 208 -4.17 24.36 4.63
C ASN A 208 -3.58 25.01 5.90
N ASN A 209 -3.41 26.33 5.91
CA ASN A 209 -3.07 27.05 7.13
C ASN A 209 -4.33 27.48 7.89
N PRO A 210 -4.33 27.34 9.22
CA PRO A 210 -5.46 27.73 10.05
C PRO A 210 -5.72 29.25 10.03
N PRO A 211 -6.99 29.70 9.88
CA PRO A 211 -7.32 31.12 9.87
C PRO A 211 -7.12 31.82 11.24
N GLY A 212 -7.10 31.07 12.33
CA GLY A 212 -6.93 31.57 13.70
C GLY A 212 -5.60 31.20 14.34
N GLY A 213 -4.54 31.05 13.53
CA GLY A 213 -3.21 30.67 14.03
C GLY A 213 -3.19 29.25 14.62
N PHE A 214 -2.18 28.94 15.42
CA PHE A 214 -2.12 27.65 16.11
C PHE A 214 -3.28 27.45 17.10
N ASN A 215 -3.85 28.53 17.65
CA ASN A 215 -4.95 28.44 18.59
C ASN A 215 -6.24 27.88 17.98
N SER A 216 -6.43 27.98 16.65
CA SER A 216 -7.56 27.31 16.02
C SER A 216 -7.31 25.82 15.81
N LEU A 217 -6.06 25.35 15.74
CA LEU A 217 -5.72 23.92 15.70
C LEU A 217 -5.79 23.29 17.09
N ILE A 218 -5.22 24.00 18.07
CA ILE A 218 -5.08 23.56 19.46
C ILE A 218 -5.70 24.66 20.33
N PRO A 219 -6.95 24.47 20.80
CA PRO A 219 -7.63 25.47 21.60
C PRO A 219 -6.92 25.72 22.93
N ASN A 220 -6.98 26.97 23.41
CA ASN A 220 -6.44 27.42 24.70
C ASN A 220 -4.92 27.44 24.80
N LEU A 221 -4.20 27.53 23.68
CA LEU A 221 -2.76 27.78 23.71
C LEU A 221 -2.48 29.14 24.37
N THR A 222 -1.51 29.17 25.28
CA THR A 222 -1.04 30.42 25.89
C THR A 222 0.18 30.97 25.16
N LYS A 223 0.55 32.24 25.43
CA LYS A 223 1.81 32.80 24.94
C LYS A 223 3.04 32.06 25.48
N ALA A 224 2.94 31.49 26.69
CA ALA A 224 4.01 30.71 27.29
C ALA A 224 4.19 29.37 26.57
N ASP A 225 3.09 28.68 26.23
CA ASP A 225 3.14 27.43 25.45
C ASP A 225 3.77 27.68 24.08
N MET A 226 3.39 28.80 23.44
CA MET A 226 4.01 29.22 22.20
C MET A 226 5.51 29.47 22.35
N ALA A 227 5.97 30.12 23.42
CA ALA A 227 7.40 30.39 23.64
C ALA A 227 8.22 29.14 24.08
N ALA A 228 7.55 28.03 24.38
CA ALA A 228 8.20 26.76 24.70
C ALA A 228 8.26 25.82 23.48
N ALA A 229 7.51 26.13 22.41
CA ALA A 229 7.29 25.21 21.31
C ALA A 229 8.56 24.99 20.47
N GLN A 230 8.89 23.72 20.23
CA GLN A 230 9.95 23.34 19.30
C GLN A 230 9.35 23.22 17.90
N VAL A 231 10.05 23.74 16.89
CA VAL A 231 9.59 23.69 15.51
C VAL A 231 10.46 22.76 14.70
N TYR A 232 9.81 21.88 13.95
CA TYR A 232 10.42 20.91 13.07
C TYR A 232 10.04 21.22 11.63
N ASP A 233 11.02 21.12 10.73
CA ASP A 233 10.80 21.24 9.30
C ASP A 233 10.68 19.85 8.69
N VAL A 234 9.49 19.55 8.14
CA VAL A 234 9.18 18.27 7.48
C VAL A 234 9.24 18.36 5.96
N GLY A 235 9.79 19.46 5.43
CA GLY A 235 10.16 19.63 4.03
C GLY A 235 9.11 20.34 3.19
N ASN A 236 9.46 20.60 1.94
CA ASN A 236 8.63 21.36 1.01
C ASN A 236 7.47 20.53 0.45
N GLY A 237 6.27 21.12 0.39
CA GLY A 237 5.18 20.58 -0.43
C GLY A 237 4.27 19.55 0.25
N GLN A 238 4.00 19.69 1.55
CA GLN A 238 3.26 18.74 2.40
C GLN A 238 4.08 17.47 2.71
N LEU A 239 3.46 16.52 3.42
CA LEU A 239 4.06 15.22 3.70
C LEU A 239 4.31 14.46 2.40
N SER A 240 5.42 13.74 2.33
CA SER A 240 5.68 12.81 1.24
C SER A 240 4.72 11.62 1.37
N SER A 241 3.73 11.55 0.49
CA SER A 241 2.72 10.49 0.48
C SER A 241 3.02 9.45 -0.59
N LEU A 242 2.95 8.17 -0.22
CA LEU A 242 2.95 7.03 -1.13
C LEU A 242 1.60 6.31 -1.03
N THR A 243 0.87 6.25 -2.12
CA THR A 243 -0.46 5.62 -2.15
C THR A 243 -0.46 4.38 -3.02
N PHE A 244 -0.80 3.25 -2.41
CA PHE A 244 -1.08 1.99 -3.07
C PHE A 244 -2.58 1.90 -3.34
N SER A 245 -2.96 1.65 -4.59
CA SER A 245 -4.36 1.49 -4.99
C SER A 245 -4.49 0.36 -6.00
N VAL A 246 -5.63 -0.34 -6.00
CA VAL A 246 -5.87 -1.43 -6.94
C VAL A 246 -6.86 -0.99 -8.01
N VAL A 247 -6.53 -1.26 -9.27
CA VAL A 247 -7.50 -1.33 -10.36
C VAL A 247 -7.97 -2.79 -10.42
N PRO A 248 -9.23 -3.08 -10.05
CA PRO A 248 -9.73 -4.45 -9.98
C PRO A 248 -9.63 -5.16 -11.33
N GLY A 249 -9.43 -6.47 -11.28
CA GLY A 249 -9.48 -7.33 -12.46
C GLY A 249 -10.86 -7.35 -13.10
N THR A 250 -10.91 -7.79 -14.35
CA THR A 250 -12.15 -8.03 -15.10
C THR A 250 -12.07 -9.37 -15.81
N ALA A 251 -13.17 -9.81 -16.43
CA ALA A 251 -13.12 -10.99 -17.29
C ALA A 251 -12.10 -10.87 -18.45
N ALA A 252 -11.68 -9.65 -18.82
CA ALA A 252 -10.72 -9.40 -19.89
C ALA A 252 -9.26 -9.50 -19.44
N GLY A 253 -8.99 -9.45 -18.13
CA GLY A 253 -7.62 -9.51 -17.62
C GLY A 253 -7.50 -9.24 -16.13
N PRO A 254 -6.36 -9.60 -15.53
CA PRO A 254 -6.13 -9.47 -14.10
C PRO A 254 -6.03 -8.01 -13.67
N GLY A 255 -6.23 -7.79 -12.36
CA GLY A 255 -6.10 -6.50 -11.71
C GLY A 255 -4.66 -6.00 -11.64
N GLN A 256 -4.52 -4.76 -11.23
CA GLN A 256 -3.25 -4.06 -11.14
C GLN A 256 -3.13 -3.32 -9.82
N LEU A 257 -2.06 -3.58 -9.08
CA LEU A 257 -1.61 -2.71 -8.00
C LEU A 257 -0.87 -1.53 -8.62
N GLN A 258 -1.29 -0.34 -8.26
CA GLN A 258 -0.71 0.92 -8.68
C GLN A 258 -0.07 1.64 -7.50
N LEU A 259 0.95 2.44 -7.79
CA LEU A 259 1.63 3.30 -6.84
C LEU A 259 1.62 4.74 -7.36
N SER A 260 1.19 5.68 -6.53
CA SER A 260 1.35 7.11 -6.76
C SER A 260 2.16 7.76 -5.64
N SER A 261 2.97 8.76 -5.97
CA SER A 261 3.70 9.58 -5.01
C SER A 261 3.21 11.03 -5.06
N GLY A 262 2.99 11.66 -3.90
CA GLY A 262 2.64 13.07 -3.78
C GLY A 262 1.37 13.49 -4.54
N GLY A 263 0.41 12.57 -4.72
CA GLY A 263 -0.79 12.82 -5.53
C GLY A 263 -0.56 12.83 -7.04
N GLY A 264 0.60 12.39 -7.52
CA GLY A 264 0.88 12.20 -8.94
C GLY A 264 0.05 11.09 -9.58
N THR A 265 0.11 10.98 -10.90
CA THR A 265 -0.61 9.93 -11.65
C THR A 265 -0.17 8.54 -11.19
N PRO A 266 -1.08 7.64 -10.77
CA PRO A 266 -0.74 6.28 -10.39
C PRO A 266 -0.05 5.53 -11.53
N ALA A 267 1.07 4.88 -11.23
CA ALA A 267 1.81 4.03 -12.15
C ALA A 267 1.60 2.55 -11.80
N LEU A 268 1.63 1.67 -12.81
CA LEU A 268 1.60 0.23 -12.58
C LEU A 268 2.79 -0.19 -11.71
N PHE A 269 2.50 -0.84 -10.59
CA PHE A 269 3.49 -1.36 -9.67
C PHE A 269 3.58 -2.89 -9.73
N ALA A 270 2.43 -3.59 -9.68
CA ALA A 270 2.37 -5.04 -9.87
C ALA A 270 1.12 -5.44 -10.67
N GLN A 271 1.24 -6.42 -11.55
CA GLN A 271 0.09 -7.05 -12.22
C GLN A 271 -0.40 -8.25 -11.42
N GLY A 272 -1.64 -8.64 -11.64
CA GLY A 272 -2.21 -9.81 -10.98
C GLY A 272 -2.69 -9.53 -9.57
N ILE A 273 -2.80 -8.27 -9.14
CA ILE A 273 -3.35 -7.92 -7.82
C ILE A 273 -4.75 -7.35 -8.02
N ASP A 274 -5.73 -8.06 -7.51
CA ASP A 274 -7.16 -7.85 -7.75
C ASP A 274 -7.87 -7.14 -6.60
N ASP A 275 -7.35 -7.29 -5.38
CA ASP A 275 -7.89 -6.64 -4.19
C ASP A 275 -6.78 -6.29 -3.20
N LEU A 276 -7.01 -5.22 -2.46
CA LEU A 276 -6.23 -4.76 -1.33
C LEU A 276 -7.22 -4.39 -0.23
N GLN A 277 -7.11 -5.06 0.91
CA GLN A 277 -7.86 -4.74 2.13
C GLN A 277 -6.90 -4.53 3.29
N VAL A 278 -7.32 -3.72 4.25
CA VAL A 278 -6.48 -3.35 5.40
C VAL A 278 -7.29 -3.42 6.69
N LEU A 279 -6.72 -4.07 7.70
CA LEU A 279 -7.23 -4.11 9.06
C LEU A 279 -6.16 -3.58 10.02
N PHE A 280 -6.57 -2.83 11.03
CA PHE A 280 -5.68 -2.22 12.00
C PHE A 280 -5.78 -2.92 13.35
N GLY A 281 -4.64 -3.11 14.00
CA GLY A 281 -4.57 -3.47 15.42
C GLY A 281 -4.36 -2.21 16.26
N TYR A 282 -5.25 -1.99 17.22
CA TYR A 282 -5.27 -0.86 18.14
C TYR A 282 -4.85 -1.28 19.55
N ASN A 283 -4.27 -0.34 20.30
CA ASN A 283 -4.16 -0.42 21.75
C ASN A 283 -4.92 0.75 22.38
N THR A 284 -6.14 0.47 22.84
CA THR A 284 -7.02 1.46 23.49
C THR A 284 -6.88 1.51 25.01
N THR A 285 -6.05 0.64 25.60
CA THR A 285 -5.90 0.49 27.07
C THR A 285 -4.58 1.04 27.60
N GLY A 286 -3.73 1.60 26.72
CA GLY A 286 -2.35 1.96 27.02
C GLY A 286 -1.38 0.78 26.89
N GLY A 287 -0.16 1.06 26.45
CA GLY A 287 0.92 0.07 26.25
C GLY A 287 1.29 -0.17 24.78
N GLN A 288 2.04 -1.26 24.54
CA GLN A 288 2.59 -1.61 23.22
C GLN A 288 1.87 -2.79 22.53
N SER A 289 1.04 -3.54 23.26
CA SER A 289 0.35 -4.72 22.71
C SER A 289 -0.96 -4.35 22.04
N VAL A 290 -1.32 -5.01 20.95
CA VAL A 290 -2.66 -4.89 20.34
C VAL A 290 -3.71 -5.48 21.28
N THR A 291 -4.77 -4.74 21.53
CA THR A 291 -5.91 -5.18 22.38
C THR A 291 -7.22 -5.26 21.62
N SER A 292 -7.34 -4.60 20.48
CA SER A 292 -8.53 -4.62 19.64
C SER A 292 -8.18 -4.47 18.17
N TYR A 293 -9.11 -4.83 17.29
CA TYR A 293 -8.98 -4.73 15.84
C TYR A 293 -10.10 -3.88 15.25
N GLY A 294 -9.82 -3.22 14.13
CA GLY A 294 -10.83 -2.46 13.42
C GLY A 294 -10.32 -1.87 12.11
N TYR A 295 -11.23 -1.18 11.41
CA TYR A 295 -10.92 -0.47 10.18
C TYR A 295 -10.36 0.93 10.47
N PHE A 296 -9.78 1.57 9.46
CA PHE A 296 -9.32 2.95 9.60
C PHE A 296 -10.51 3.85 10.00
N PRO A 297 -10.38 4.77 10.98
CA PRO A 297 -11.53 5.53 11.45
C PRO A 297 -12.06 6.49 10.38
N THR A 298 -13.38 6.70 10.35
CA THR A 298 -14.01 7.74 9.53
C THR A 298 -13.69 9.13 10.09
N GLN A 299 -13.84 10.17 9.26
CA GLN A 299 -13.64 11.56 9.72
C GLN A 299 -14.53 11.92 10.92
N GLN A 300 -15.75 11.37 10.99
CA GLN A 300 -16.64 11.57 12.12
C GLN A 300 -16.07 10.94 13.40
N GLN A 301 -15.55 9.71 13.31
CA GLN A 301 -14.91 9.04 14.46
C GLN A 301 -13.63 9.75 14.90
N LEU A 302 -12.85 10.28 13.96
CA LEU A 302 -11.66 11.08 14.28
C LEU A 302 -12.02 12.41 14.96
N SER A 303 -13.16 13.01 14.59
CA SER A 303 -13.62 14.24 15.24
C SER A 303 -14.09 14.02 16.68
N SER A 304 -14.64 12.84 17.00
CA SER A 304 -15.09 12.51 18.36
C SER A 304 -14.00 11.89 19.22
N ASN A 305 -13.09 11.12 18.64
CA ASN A 305 -11.95 10.52 19.32
C ASN A 305 -10.67 10.57 18.47
N PRO A 306 -9.93 11.69 18.52
CA PRO A 306 -8.68 11.86 17.76
C PRO A 306 -7.58 10.87 18.13
N SER A 307 -7.58 10.30 19.35
CA SER A 307 -6.53 9.38 19.81
C SER A 307 -6.59 8.00 19.14
N LEU A 308 -7.67 7.68 18.41
CA LEU A 308 -7.76 6.40 17.69
C LEU A 308 -6.59 6.19 16.73
N ILE A 309 -6.07 7.26 16.11
CA ILE A 309 -4.91 7.15 15.20
C ILE A 309 -3.62 6.90 15.99
N SER A 310 -3.44 7.56 17.15
CA SER A 310 -2.28 7.32 18.00
C SER A 310 -2.29 5.91 18.60
N ASP A 311 -3.45 5.26 18.68
CA ASP A 311 -3.62 3.91 19.23
C ASP A 311 -3.28 2.79 18.22
N ILE A 312 -3.06 3.10 16.94
CA ILE A 312 -2.66 2.09 15.94
C ILE A 312 -1.27 1.53 16.29
N ARG A 313 -1.13 0.20 16.29
CA ARG A 313 0.12 -0.53 16.55
C ARG A 313 0.52 -1.46 15.43
N THR A 314 -0.45 -2.01 14.71
CA THR A 314 -0.19 -2.92 13.59
C THR A 314 -1.14 -2.64 12.43
N VAL A 315 -0.68 -2.99 11.24
CA VAL A 315 -1.46 -2.96 10.01
C VAL A 315 -1.40 -4.35 9.38
N MET A 316 -2.54 -5.03 9.32
CA MET A 316 -2.71 -6.24 8.52
C MET A 316 -3.10 -5.84 7.11
N VAL A 317 -2.24 -6.17 6.15
CA VAL A 317 -2.50 -6.01 4.73
C VAL A 317 -2.93 -7.36 4.17
N VAL A 318 -4.04 -7.37 3.46
CA VAL A 318 -4.57 -8.53 2.75
C VAL A 318 -4.63 -8.20 1.27
N MET A 319 -3.97 -9.02 0.45
CA MET A 319 -4.02 -8.90 -1.01
C MET A 319 -4.61 -10.16 -1.63
N VAL A 320 -5.38 -9.97 -2.69
CA VAL A 320 -5.82 -11.07 -3.57
C VAL A 320 -5.06 -10.97 -4.85
N ALA A 321 -4.42 -12.06 -5.23
CA ALA A 321 -3.69 -12.17 -6.47
C ALA A 321 -4.34 -13.17 -7.42
N GLN A 322 -4.43 -12.80 -8.70
CA GLN A 322 -5.04 -13.58 -9.78
C GLN A 322 -3.99 -13.95 -10.84
N SER A 323 -4.06 -15.18 -11.35
CA SER A 323 -3.23 -15.58 -12.49
C SER A 323 -3.72 -14.92 -13.78
N GLY A 324 -2.80 -14.42 -14.59
CA GLY A 324 -3.09 -14.04 -15.97
C GLY A 324 -3.32 -15.25 -16.90
N LEU A 325 -3.09 -16.48 -16.43
CA LEU A 325 -3.26 -17.71 -17.20
C LEU A 325 -4.59 -18.39 -16.85
N LYS A 326 -5.33 -18.77 -17.89
CA LYS A 326 -6.48 -19.68 -17.75
C LYS A 326 -5.99 -21.12 -17.81
N THR A 327 -6.33 -21.90 -16.79
CA THR A 327 -5.92 -23.30 -16.69
C THR A 327 -7.17 -24.18 -16.68
N ALA A 328 -7.46 -24.84 -17.81
CA ALA A 328 -8.63 -25.68 -17.99
C ALA A 328 -8.81 -26.69 -16.84
N GLY A 329 -10.02 -26.79 -16.27
CA GLY A 329 -10.29 -27.66 -15.11
C GLY A 329 -10.04 -27.01 -13.75
N THR A 330 -9.47 -25.80 -13.70
CA THR A 330 -9.45 -24.99 -12.47
C THR A 330 -10.84 -24.47 -12.18
N VAL A 331 -11.31 -24.65 -10.94
CA VAL A 331 -12.58 -24.09 -10.46
C VAL A 331 -12.30 -22.75 -9.79
N THR A 332 -12.85 -21.68 -10.35
CA THR A 332 -12.80 -20.35 -9.74
C THR A 332 -13.67 -20.36 -8.48
N PRO A 333 -13.12 -20.02 -7.30
CA PRO A 333 -13.89 -19.98 -6.06
C PRO A 333 -14.98 -18.90 -6.13
N GLY A 334 -16.19 -19.19 -5.66
CA GLY A 334 -17.28 -18.20 -5.67
C GLY A 334 -17.03 -17.01 -4.73
N GLN A 335 -16.25 -17.23 -3.67
CA GLN A 335 -15.79 -16.20 -2.73
C GLN A 335 -14.51 -16.66 -2.03
N LEU A 336 -13.67 -15.70 -1.62
CA LEU A 336 -12.45 -15.91 -0.86
C LEU A 336 -12.49 -15.06 0.40
N LEU A 337 -12.32 -15.68 1.58
CA LEU A 337 -12.29 -14.95 2.84
C LEU A 337 -11.03 -14.07 2.92
N LEU A 338 -11.19 -12.77 3.15
CA LEU A 338 -10.10 -11.81 3.34
C LEU A 338 -9.88 -11.49 4.81
N ILE A 339 -10.93 -11.08 5.51
CA ILE A 339 -10.90 -10.72 6.92
C ILE A 339 -12.03 -11.49 7.62
N PRO A 340 -11.75 -12.29 8.67
CA PRO A 340 -12.81 -12.95 9.44
C PRO A 340 -13.67 -11.94 10.18
N ALA A 341 -14.89 -12.34 10.56
CA ALA A 341 -15.72 -11.51 11.44
C ALA A 341 -15.00 -11.29 12.78
N ILE A 342 -15.06 -10.08 13.32
CA ILE A 342 -14.41 -9.71 14.59
C ILE A 342 -15.53 -9.52 15.62
N PRO A 343 -15.54 -10.28 16.73
CA PRO A 343 -16.57 -10.13 17.75
C PRO A 343 -16.45 -8.78 18.47
N ALA A 344 -17.55 -8.31 19.03
CA ALA A 344 -17.62 -7.06 19.78
C ALA A 344 -16.56 -6.94 20.90
N SER A 345 -16.18 -8.05 21.52
CA SER A 345 -15.14 -8.10 22.56
C SER A 345 -13.73 -7.80 22.07
N GLU A 346 -13.47 -7.97 20.77
CA GLU A 346 -12.16 -7.73 20.14
C GLU A 346 -12.19 -6.53 19.19
N SER A 347 -13.36 -5.92 18.98
CA SER A 347 -13.56 -4.80 18.07
C SER A 347 -13.25 -3.46 18.74
N VAL A 348 -12.52 -2.59 18.04
CA VAL A 348 -12.25 -1.20 18.50
C VAL A 348 -13.52 -0.38 18.71
N THR A 349 -14.63 -0.78 18.08
CA THR A 349 -15.93 -0.09 18.18
C THR A 349 -16.82 -0.63 19.29
N GLY A 350 -16.45 -1.76 19.91
CA GLY A 350 -17.32 -2.48 20.86
C GLY A 350 -18.54 -3.15 20.21
N ALA A 351 -18.60 -3.23 18.88
CA ALA A 351 -19.64 -3.90 18.11
C ALA A 351 -19.02 -4.93 17.14
N ASP A 352 -19.79 -5.95 16.76
CA ASP A 352 -19.34 -6.97 15.81
C ASP A 352 -18.98 -6.34 14.46
N LEU A 353 -17.80 -6.69 13.94
CA LEU A 353 -17.38 -6.29 12.59
C LEU A 353 -17.60 -7.47 11.63
N PRO A 354 -18.18 -7.22 10.44
CA PRO A 354 -18.51 -8.29 9.50
C PRO A 354 -17.25 -8.91 8.90
N ALA A 355 -17.38 -10.17 8.46
CA ALA A 355 -16.38 -10.81 7.62
C ALA A 355 -16.35 -10.15 6.24
N VAL A 356 -15.15 -10.04 5.67
CA VAL A 356 -14.89 -9.46 4.35
C VAL A 356 -14.40 -10.56 3.42
N TYR A 357 -14.98 -10.60 2.23
CA TYR A 357 -14.70 -11.56 1.18
C TYR A 357 -14.33 -10.84 -0.11
N TYR A 358 -13.43 -11.44 -0.89
CA TYR A 358 -13.28 -11.13 -2.29
C TYR A 358 -14.23 -12.00 -3.10
N GLN A 359 -14.88 -11.40 -4.09
CA GLN A 359 -15.72 -12.11 -5.04
C GLN A 359 -15.15 -11.90 -6.44
N PRO A 360 -14.71 -12.97 -7.14
CA PRO A 360 -14.20 -12.82 -8.49
C PRO A 360 -15.22 -12.16 -9.42
N PRO A 361 -14.79 -11.28 -10.34
CA PRO A 361 -15.67 -10.65 -11.31
C PRO A 361 -16.46 -11.69 -12.14
N ALA A 362 -17.69 -11.33 -12.52
CA ALA A 362 -18.49 -12.17 -13.39
C ALA A 362 -17.75 -12.44 -14.72
N GLY A 363 -17.74 -13.70 -15.16
CA GLY A 363 -17.07 -14.12 -16.39
C GLY A 363 -15.61 -14.53 -16.23
N VAL A 364 -15.04 -14.36 -15.03
CA VAL A 364 -13.77 -14.99 -14.64
C VAL A 364 -14.01 -16.48 -14.42
N ASN A 365 -13.31 -17.31 -15.19
CA ASN A 365 -13.42 -18.76 -15.17
C ASN A 365 -12.08 -19.44 -15.44
N SER A 366 -11.73 -20.37 -14.55
CA SER A 366 -10.51 -21.20 -14.65
C SER A 366 -9.19 -20.46 -14.44
N GLU A 367 -9.22 -19.24 -13.93
CA GLU A 367 -8.07 -18.57 -13.35
C GLU A 367 -7.85 -19.01 -11.89
N GLN A 368 -6.58 -18.99 -11.50
CA GLN A 368 -6.17 -19.29 -10.13
C GLN A 368 -6.15 -18.01 -9.30
N PHE A 369 -6.45 -18.15 -8.02
CA PHE A 369 -6.41 -17.08 -7.04
C PHE A 369 -5.58 -17.48 -5.84
N ASN A 370 -4.93 -16.49 -5.24
CA ASN A 370 -4.26 -16.64 -3.97
C ASN A 370 -4.59 -15.45 -3.06
N VAL A 371 -4.71 -15.70 -1.76
CA VAL A 371 -4.88 -14.65 -0.76
C VAL A 371 -3.66 -14.67 0.15
N MET A 372 -2.92 -13.58 0.18
CA MET A 372 -1.84 -13.41 1.14
C MET A 372 -2.19 -12.34 2.17
N ARG A 373 -1.73 -12.58 3.39
CA ARG A 373 -1.93 -11.71 4.53
C ARG A 373 -0.59 -11.49 5.22
N THR A 374 -0.30 -10.25 5.58
CA THR A 374 0.86 -9.92 6.42
C THR A 374 0.46 -8.89 7.44
N THR A 375 0.94 -9.07 8.68
CA THR A 375 0.75 -8.10 9.75
C THR A 375 2.08 -7.40 9.99
N VAL A 376 2.08 -6.09 9.78
CA VAL A 376 3.26 -5.24 9.91
C VAL A 376 3.12 -4.44 11.20
N PRO A 377 4.07 -4.55 12.15
CA PRO A 377 4.14 -3.61 13.26
C PRO A 377 4.49 -2.24 12.70
N VAL A 378 3.71 -1.23 13.08
CA VAL A 378 3.98 0.14 12.67
C VAL A 378 4.58 0.85 13.86
N MET A 379 5.71 1.53 13.62
CA MET A 379 6.36 2.31 14.68
C MET A 379 5.60 3.59 15.07
N ASN A 380 4.41 3.78 14.47
CA ASN A 380 3.51 4.93 14.60
C ASN A 380 4.24 6.26 14.81
N LEU A 381 5.23 6.53 13.97
CA LEU A 381 6.27 7.52 14.24
C LEU A 381 5.74 8.97 14.41
N ILE A 382 4.54 9.29 13.92
CA ILE A 382 3.95 10.63 14.11
C ILE A 382 3.41 10.85 15.55
N TRP A 383 3.20 9.80 16.33
CA TRP A 383 2.43 9.86 17.57
C TRP A 383 3.13 9.11 18.70
N HIS A 384 3.30 9.75 19.85
CA HIS A 384 3.98 9.19 21.03
C HIS A 384 3.08 8.99 22.24
#